data_AF-A0A5M6ZC40-F1
#
_entry.id   AF-A0A5M6ZC40-F1
#
_cell.length_a   1.000
_cell.length_b   1.000
_cell.length_c   1.000
_cell.angle_alpha   90.00
_cell.angle_beta   90.00
_cell.angle_gamma   90.00
#
_symmetry.space_group_name_H-M   'P 1'
#
loop_
_entity.id
_entity.type
_entity.pdbx_description
1 polymer ?
#
loop_
_entity_poly.entity_id
_entity_poly.type
_entity_poly.pdbx_seq_one_letter_code
_entity_poly.pdbx_strand_id
1 'polypeptide(L)'
;MTRALLILAALALTVAIAIFDGWTPLGFSHGLLYVFPVMILRHEPAAAQFAMAALTAGLITAGYYLSPAGFIDDYVILNRCLSVFVILALVALQTRIRAASGAISNRTGPGG
;
A
#
# COMPACT_ATOMS: atom_id res chain seq x y z
N MET A 1 8.75 21.70 0.27
CA MET A 1 7.55 21.58 -0.59
C MET A 1 7.34 20.19 -1.19
N THR A 2 8.31 19.27 -1.14
CA THR A 2 8.20 17.92 -1.74
C THR A 2 7.30 16.95 -0.97
N ARG A 3 7.30 17.01 0.37
CA ARG A 3 6.59 16.04 1.22
C ARG A 3 5.07 16.02 1.04
N ALA A 4 4.43 17.19 1.15
CA ALA A 4 2.98 17.32 1.00
C ALA A 4 2.51 16.91 -0.40
N LEU A 5 3.30 17.24 -1.43
CA LEU A 5 3.03 16.84 -2.80
C LEU A 5 3.04 15.30 -2.96
N LEU A 6 4.00 14.61 -2.34
CA LEU A 6 4.06 13.14 -2.37
C LEU A 6 2.86 12.50 -1.66
N ILE A 7 2.44 13.05 -0.53
CA ILE A 7 1.25 12.57 0.19
C ILE A 7 -0.01 12.79 -0.66
N LEU A 8 -0.17 13.98 -1.24
CA LEU A 8 -1.29 14.27 -2.14
C LEU A 8 -1.27 13.38 -3.38
N ALA A 9 -0.11 13.13 -3.98
CA ALA A 9 0.03 12.23 -5.11
C ALA A 9 -0.34 10.78 -4.74
N ALA A 10 0.10 10.30 -3.58
CA ALA A 10 -0.27 8.97 -3.09
C ALA A 10 -1.78 8.85 -2.82
N LEU A 11 -2.39 9.89 -2.23
CA LEU A 11 -3.85 9.93 -2.01
C LEU A 11 -4.61 9.99 -3.33
N ALA A 12 -4.22 10.84 -4.27
CA ALA A 12 -4.85 10.95 -5.58
C ALA A 12 -4.76 9.63 -6.34
N LEU A 13 -3.60 8.96 -6.32
CA LEU A 13 -3.43 7.65 -6.94
C LEU A 13 -4.29 6.58 -6.25
N THR A 14 -4.38 6.61 -4.92
CA THR A 14 -5.25 5.70 -4.14
C THR A 14 -6.71 5.85 -4.55
N VAL A 15 -7.20 7.09 -4.68
CA VAL A 15 -8.56 7.39 -5.12
C VAL A 15 -8.79 6.90 -6.56
N ALA A 16 -7.84 7.16 -7.47
CA ALA A 16 -7.94 6.71 -8.85
C ALA A 16 -8.03 5.17 -8.95
N ILE A 17 -7.20 4.45 -8.19
CA ILE A 17 -7.25 2.98 -8.13
C ILE A 17 -8.58 2.51 -7.55
N ALA A 18 -9.11 3.15 -6.50
CA ALA A 18 -10.38 2.76 -5.89
C ALA A 18 -11.58 2.95 -6.84
N ILE A 19 -11.61 4.05 -7.60
CA ILE A 19 -12.63 4.27 -8.64
C ILE A 19 -12.53 3.18 -9.70
N PHE A 20 -11.32 2.87 -10.16
CA PHE A 20 -11.10 1.83 -11.17
C PHE A 20 -11.50 0.44 -10.66
N ASP A 21 -11.09 0.07 -9.45
CA ASP A 21 -11.43 -1.21 -8.81
C ASP A 21 -12.96 -1.39 -8.69
N GLY A 22 -13.67 -0.33 -8.31
CA GLY A 22 -15.13 -0.30 -8.23
C GLY A 22 -15.87 -0.48 -9.57
N TRP A 23 -15.21 -0.23 -10.70
CA TRP A 23 -15.78 -0.45 -12.04
C TRP A 23 -15.37 -1.77 -12.67
N THR A 24 -14.41 -2.48 -12.08
CA THR A 24 -13.96 -3.77 -12.59
C THR A 24 -14.70 -4.94 -11.94
N PRO A 25 -15.01 -6.02 -12.69
CA PRO A 25 -15.63 -7.20 -12.12
C PRO A 25 -14.78 -7.82 -11.00
N LEU A 26 -15.45 -8.31 -9.95
CA LEU A 26 -14.83 -9.00 -8.82
C LEU A 26 -13.96 -10.17 -9.28
N GLY A 27 -12.75 -10.27 -8.74
CA GLY A 27 -11.86 -11.43 -8.91
C GLY A 27 -10.57 -11.14 -9.68
N PHE A 28 -10.45 -10.01 -10.35
CA PHE A 28 -9.14 -9.54 -10.78
C PHE A 28 -8.30 -9.04 -9.59
N SER A 29 -6.99 -9.25 -9.64
CA SER A 29 -6.07 -8.89 -8.54
C SER A 29 -5.68 -7.41 -8.55
N HIS A 30 -6.65 -6.51 -8.72
CA HIS A 30 -6.45 -5.06 -8.73
C HIS A 30 -5.99 -4.51 -7.38
N GLY A 31 -6.21 -5.26 -6.30
CA GLY A 31 -5.69 -4.94 -4.97
C GLY A 31 -4.17 -4.75 -4.94
N LEU A 32 -3.43 -5.38 -5.87
CA LEU A 32 -1.98 -5.18 -6.00
C LEU A 32 -1.60 -3.78 -6.49
N LEU A 33 -2.49 -3.06 -7.18
CA LEU A 33 -2.20 -1.70 -7.64
C LEU A 33 -2.02 -0.72 -6.46
N TYR A 34 -2.60 -1.02 -5.30
CA TYR A 34 -2.40 -0.22 -4.08
C TYR A 34 -0.97 -0.31 -3.51
N VAL A 35 -0.09 -1.15 -4.07
CA VAL A 35 1.35 -1.12 -3.78
C VAL A 35 1.97 0.22 -4.18
N PHE A 36 1.57 0.80 -5.31
CA PHE A 36 2.16 2.04 -5.82
C PHE A 36 2.02 3.24 -4.86
N PRO A 37 0.83 3.61 -4.35
CA PRO A 37 0.71 4.72 -3.41
C PRO A 37 1.50 4.48 -2.12
N VAL A 38 1.64 3.24 -1.66
CA VAL A 38 2.49 2.90 -0.51
C VAL A 38 3.97 3.08 -0.84
N MET A 39 4.43 2.67 -2.03
CA MET A 39 5.81 2.88 -2.48
C MET A 39 6.19 4.36 -2.61
N ILE A 40 5.26 5.22 -3.03
CA ILE A 40 5.48 6.67 -3.09
C ILE A 40 5.86 7.21 -1.69
N LEU A 41 5.29 6.64 -0.63
CA LEU A 41 5.53 7.03 0.75
C LEU A 41 6.73 6.31 1.40
N ARG A 42 7.59 5.60 0.66
CA ARG A 42 8.72 4.84 1.23
C ARG A 42 9.68 5.65 2.11
N HIS A 43 9.77 6.95 1.85
CA HIS A 43 10.65 7.88 2.58
C HIS A 43 9.95 8.56 3.76
N GLU A 44 8.63 8.37 3.88
CA GLU A 44 7.83 8.92 4.97
C GLU A 44 8.04 8.16 6.28
N PRO A 45 7.66 8.74 7.44
CA PRO A 45 7.64 8.03 8.71
C PRO A 45 6.82 6.75 8.64
N ALA A 46 7.24 5.71 9.38
CA ALA A 46 6.55 4.41 9.40
C ALA A 46 5.06 4.55 9.69
N ALA A 47 4.67 5.45 10.59
CA ALA A 47 3.27 5.74 10.91
C ALA A 47 2.45 6.14 9.67
N ALA A 48 3.01 6.95 8.76
CA ALA A 48 2.32 7.34 7.53
C ALA A 48 2.21 6.18 6.54
N GLN A 49 3.24 5.33 6.45
CA GLN A 49 3.21 4.13 5.61
C GLN A 49 2.16 3.12 6.10
N PHE A 50 2.11 2.87 7.41
CA PHE A 50 1.10 2.00 8.02
C PHE A 50 -0.31 2.59 7.92
N ALA A 51 -0.48 3.90 8.08
CA ALA A 51 -1.76 4.56 7.87
C ALA A 51 -2.26 4.40 6.43
N MET A 52 -1.37 4.55 5.44
CA MET A 52 -1.71 4.31 4.04
C MET A 52 -2.06 2.84 3.80
N ALA A 53 -1.29 1.89 4.33
CA ALA A 53 -1.60 0.47 4.22
C ALA A 53 -2.95 0.09 4.86
N ALA A 54 -3.29 0.69 6.00
CA ALA A 54 -4.59 0.49 6.63
C ALA A 54 -5.74 1.07 5.78
N LEU A 55 -5.53 2.26 5.21
CA LEU A 55 -6.49 2.88 4.28
C LEU A 55 -6.71 2.00 3.05
N THR A 56 -5.64 1.54 2.40
CA THR A 56 -5.74 0.71 1.19
C THR A 56 -6.32 -0.66 1.50
N ALA A 57 -5.99 -1.27 2.64
CA ALA A 57 -6.65 -2.49 3.09
C ALA A 57 -8.16 -2.30 3.28
N GLY A 58 -8.58 -1.20 3.92
CA GLY A 58 -9.99 -0.83 4.05
C GLY A 58 -10.69 -0.65 2.70
N LEU A 59 -10.03 0.00 1.73
CA LEU A 59 -10.56 0.17 0.37
C LEU A 59 -10.63 -1.15 -0.39
N ILE A 60 -9.64 -2.03 -0.26
CA ILE A 60 -9.69 -3.39 -0.83
C ILE A 60 -10.85 -4.17 -0.23
N THR A 61 -11.12 -4.05 1.07
CA THR A 61 -12.29 -4.70 1.68
C THR A 61 -13.59 -4.08 1.19
N ALA A 62 -13.68 -2.75 1.11
CA ALA A 62 -14.86 -2.05 0.60
C ALA A 62 -15.16 -2.39 -0.86
N GLY A 63 -14.12 -2.54 -1.70
CA GLY A 63 -14.24 -2.94 -3.10
C GLY A 63 -14.95 -4.29 -3.28
N TYR A 64 -14.95 -5.18 -2.27
CA TYR A 64 -15.72 -6.43 -2.35
C TYR A 64 -17.21 -6.18 -2.53
N TYR A 65 -17.74 -5.15 -1.86
CA TYR A 65 -19.16 -4.82 -1.87
C TYR A 65 -19.54 -3.82 -2.97
N LEU A 66 -18.57 -3.06 -3.48
CA LEU A 66 -18.80 -2.00 -4.48
C LEU A 66 -18.61 -2.47 -5.92
N SER A 67 -17.76 -3.47 -6.16
CA SER A 67 -17.46 -3.95 -7.50
C SER A 67 -18.58 -4.84 -8.06
N PRO A 68 -18.82 -4.83 -9.38
CA PRO A 68 -19.74 -5.74 -10.05
C PRO A 68 -19.41 -7.21 -9.79
N ALA A 69 -20.44 -8.07 -9.78
CA ALA A 69 -20.28 -9.51 -9.70
C ALA A 69 -19.31 -10.04 -10.76
N GLY A 70 -18.48 -11.02 -10.40
CA GLY A 70 -17.45 -11.57 -11.28
C GLY A 70 -17.17 -13.04 -10.96
N PHE A 71 -15.94 -13.35 -10.56
CA PHE A 71 -15.50 -14.71 -10.21
C PHE A 71 -16.18 -15.23 -8.92
N ILE A 72 -16.01 -16.53 -8.65
CA ILE A 72 -16.50 -17.18 -7.42
C ILE A 72 -15.91 -16.56 -6.14
N ASP A 73 -16.71 -16.50 -5.08
CA ASP A 73 -16.37 -15.76 -3.85
C ASP A 73 -15.05 -16.20 -3.22
N ASP A 74 -14.78 -17.51 -3.12
CA ASP A 74 -13.55 -18.04 -2.53
C ASP A 74 -12.29 -17.49 -3.23
N TYR A 75 -12.35 -17.36 -4.56
CA TYR A 75 -11.25 -16.82 -5.36
C TYR A 75 -11.09 -15.31 -5.13
N VAL A 76 -12.19 -14.58 -5.06
CA VAL A 76 -12.19 -13.13 -4.80
C VAL A 76 -11.61 -12.84 -3.42
N ILE A 77 -12.04 -13.58 -2.39
CA ILE A 77 -11.56 -13.42 -1.01
C ILE A 77 -10.06 -13.69 -0.94
N LEU A 78 -9.59 -14.79 -1.55
CA LEU A 78 -8.17 -15.12 -1.60
C LEU A 78 -7.34 -13.99 -2.24
N ASN A 79 -7.77 -13.45 -3.38
CA ASN A 79 -7.06 -12.35 -4.06
C ASN A 79 -7.01 -11.08 -3.22
N ARG A 80 -8.10 -10.75 -2.50
CA ARG A 80 -8.13 -9.60 -1.58
C ARG A 80 -7.20 -9.81 -0.39
N CYS A 81 -7.22 -10.98 0.23
CA CYS A 81 -6.32 -11.33 1.33
C CYS A 81 -4.85 -11.27 0.89
N LEU A 82 -4.51 -11.82 -0.28
CA LEU A 82 -3.15 -11.75 -0.83
C LEU A 82 -2.73 -10.30 -1.11
N SER A 83 -3.62 -9.49 -1.66
CA SER A 83 -3.33 -8.07 -1.91
C SER A 83 -3.01 -7.31 -0.61
N VAL A 84 -3.84 -7.49 0.42
CA VAL A 84 -3.60 -6.89 1.75
C VAL A 84 -2.30 -7.40 2.35
N PHE A 85 -2.04 -8.71 2.26
CA PHE A 85 -0.81 -9.31 2.76
C PHE A 85 0.43 -8.71 2.08
N VAL A 86 0.43 -8.57 0.75
CA VAL A 86 1.55 -7.97 -0.02
C VAL A 86 1.79 -6.53 0.41
N ILE A 87 0.74 -5.74 0.61
CA ILE A 87 0.86 -4.34 1.06
C ILE A 87 1.48 -4.26 2.46
N LEU A 88 1.01 -5.08 3.40
CA LEU A 88 1.56 -5.12 4.76
C LEU A 88 3.01 -5.60 4.77
N ALA A 89 3.32 -6.65 4.00
CA ALA A 89 4.68 -7.17 3.86
C ALA A 89 5.63 -6.10 3.28
N LEU A 90 5.16 -5.32 2.30
CA LEU A 90 5.93 -4.24 1.71
C LEU A 90 6.25 -3.13 2.73
N VAL A 91 5.27 -2.67 3.50
CA VAL A 91 5.52 -1.66 4.55
C VAL A 91 6.46 -2.20 5.62
N ALA A 92 6.27 -3.44 6.06
CA ALA A 92 7.16 -4.09 7.02
C ALA A 92 8.61 -4.19 6.49
N LEU A 93 8.78 -4.47 5.19
CA LEU A 93 10.10 -4.53 4.56
C LEU A 93 10.74 -3.12 4.45
N GLN A 94 10.00 -2.12 3.99
CA GLN A 94 10.48 -0.74 3.85
C GLN A 94 10.94 -0.16 5.20
N THR A 95 10.17 -0.40 6.25
CA THR A 95 10.50 0.05 7.61
C THR A 95 11.75 -0.65 8.16
N ARG A 96 11.93 -1.95 7.90
CA ARG A 96 13.13 -2.69 8.27
C ARG A 96 14.38 -2.23 7.52
N ILE A 97 14.28 -2.02 6.21
CA ILE A 97 15.39 -1.51 5.39
C ILE A 97 15.85 -0.15 5.93
N ARG A 98 14.91 0.74 6.23
CA ARG A 98 15.22 2.06 6.76
C ARG A 98 15.91 2.00 8.13
N ALA A 99 15.45 1.11 9.02
CA ALA A 99 16.09 0.90 10.32
C ALA A 99 17.53 0.36 10.17
N ALA A 100 17.75 -0.59 9.26
CA ALA A 100 19.08 -1.13 8.97
C ALA A 100 20.03 -0.07 8.38
N SER A 101 19.57 0.74 7.42
CA SER A 101 20.38 1.82 6.84
C SER A 101 20.78 2.88 7.87
N GLY A 102 19.88 3.22 8.81
CA GLY A 102 20.20 4.13 9.91
C GLY A 102 21.28 3.58 10.85
N ALA A 103 21.24 2.28 11.17
CA ALA A 103 22.22 1.63 12.02
C ALA A 103 23.63 1.59 11.41
N ILE A 104 23.73 1.40 10.09
CA ILE A 104 25.01 1.41 9.36
C ILE A 104 25.63 2.82 9.38
N SER A 105 24.84 3.85 9.08
CA SER A 105 25.32 5.24 9.06
C SER A 105 25.88 5.69 10.42
N ASN A 106 25.32 5.20 11.53
CA ASN A 106 25.79 5.55 12.87
C ASN A 106 27.13 4.88 13.23
N ARG A 107 27.47 3.75 12.59
CA ARG A 107 28.73 3.02 12.81
C ARG A 107 29.91 3.59 12.01
N THR A 108 29.64 4.23 10.87
CA THR A 108 30.67 4.75 9.96
C THR A 108 30.84 6.28 10.05
N GLY A 109 30.17 6.93 10.99
CA GLY A 109 30.29 8.37 11.21
C GLY A 109 31.67 8.77 11.77
N PRO A 110 32.09 10.05 11.64
CA PRO A 110 33.44 10.54 11.93
C PRO A 110 33.87 10.53 13.41
N GLY A 111 33.24 9.74 14.28
CA GLY A 111 33.55 9.62 15.70
C GLY A 111 33.73 8.19 16.21
N GLY A 112 33.90 7.21 15.31
CA GLY A 112 34.27 5.83 15.63
C GLY A 112 35.77 5.60 15.61
#